data_AF-A0A3D8R978-F1
#
_entry.id   AF-A0A3D8R978-F1
#
_cell.length_a   1.000
_cell.length_b   1.000
_cell.length_c   1.000
_cell.angle_alpha   90.00
_cell.angle_beta   90.00
_cell.angle_gamma   90.00
#
_symmetry.space_group_name_H-M   'P 1'
#
loop_
_entity.id
_entity.type
_entity.pdbx_description
1 polymer ?
#
loop_
_entity_poly.entity_id
_entity_poly.type
_entity_poly.pdbx_seq_one_letter_code
_entity_poly.pdbx_strand_id
1 'polypeptide(L)'
;MATFIKSYSIIPKELFRINNGPAVRLRAHPGPQRPLGLFDLLTYRGKVKPKALSPTTYKPPNGASIRPNTPKMHRLVGTLRGASTCIYSIPAGVYLPDGLILVHEFKDHYSLQPRVEMTVDDLNNRITDFLQSEGECWTKEEWLLQYPKPTQTE
;
A
#
# COMPACT_ATOMS: atom_id res chain seq x y z
N MET A 1 -10.92 -2.52 15.30
CA MET A 1 -9.48 -2.83 15.17
C MET A 1 -9.26 -3.43 13.79
N ALA A 2 -8.16 -3.11 13.10
CA ALA A 2 -7.83 -3.72 11.81
C ALA A 2 -7.45 -5.20 12.01
N THR A 3 -8.13 -6.12 11.33
CA THR A 3 -7.99 -7.57 11.50
C THR A 3 -7.69 -8.20 10.15
N PHE A 4 -6.50 -8.79 9.98
CA PHE A 4 -6.14 -9.56 8.78
C PHE A 4 -7.35 -10.32 8.22
N ILE A 5 -7.76 -9.98 6.99
CA ILE A 5 -8.88 -10.64 6.32
C ILE A 5 -8.32 -11.74 5.44
N LYS A 6 -7.44 -11.38 4.50
CA LYS A 6 -6.89 -12.29 3.50
C LYS A 6 -5.58 -11.75 2.94
N SER A 7 -4.74 -12.64 2.43
CA SER A 7 -3.56 -12.27 1.64
C SER A 7 -3.65 -12.81 0.21
N TYR A 8 -2.96 -12.14 -0.71
CA TYR A 8 -3.00 -12.42 -2.13
C TYR A 8 -1.58 -12.37 -2.72
N SER A 9 -1.31 -13.24 -3.70
CA SER A 9 -0.14 -13.16 -4.59
C SER A 9 -0.49 -12.54 -5.95
N ILE A 10 -1.78 -12.31 -6.22
CA ILE A 10 -2.30 -11.71 -7.46
C ILE A 10 -3.22 -10.56 -7.04
N ILE A 11 -3.15 -9.42 -7.73
CA ILE A 11 -3.99 -8.26 -7.49
C ILE A 11 -5.47 -8.63 -7.76
N PRO A 12 -6.35 -8.64 -6.74
CA PRO A 12 -7.69 -9.23 -6.88
C PRO A 12 -8.69 -8.29 -7.59
N LYS A 13 -8.35 -7.02 -7.74
CA LYS A 13 -9.16 -5.94 -8.32
C LYS A 13 -8.26 -4.76 -8.61
N GLU A 14 -8.74 -3.79 -9.39
CA GLU A 14 -7.99 -2.54 -9.56
C GLU A 14 -7.80 -1.84 -8.21
N LEU A 15 -6.57 -1.42 -7.94
CA LEU A 15 -6.15 -0.82 -6.69
C LEU A 15 -5.27 0.41 -6.94
N PHE A 16 -5.36 1.38 -6.04
CA PHE A 16 -4.72 2.68 -6.15
C PHE A 16 -3.79 3.00 -4.99
N ARG A 17 -2.57 3.44 -5.32
CA ARG A 17 -1.55 3.83 -4.36
C ARG A 17 -1.22 5.31 -4.54
N ILE A 18 -1.42 6.11 -3.49
CA ILE A 18 -1.04 7.52 -3.47
C ILE A 18 0.39 7.66 -2.93
N ASN A 19 1.28 8.26 -3.70
CA ASN A 19 2.64 8.61 -3.32
C ASN A 19 2.91 10.12 -3.47
N ASN A 20 3.85 10.64 -2.68
CA ASN A 20 4.46 11.94 -2.95
C ASN A 20 5.70 11.72 -3.81
N GLY A 21 5.57 11.94 -5.12
CA GLY A 21 6.52 11.52 -6.14
C GLY A 21 6.33 10.06 -6.60
N PRO A 22 7.12 9.61 -7.58
CA PRO A 22 6.99 8.27 -8.14
C PRO A 22 7.50 7.16 -7.20
N ALA A 23 8.45 7.47 -6.32
CA ALA A 23 9.08 6.50 -5.42
C ALA A 23 8.29 6.31 -4.12
N VAL A 24 8.20 5.07 -3.65
CA VAL A 24 7.63 4.74 -2.33
C VAL A 24 8.63 5.06 -1.24
N ARG A 25 8.16 5.74 -0.18
CA ARG A 25 8.94 6.05 1.01
C ARG A 25 8.11 5.75 2.27
N LEU A 26 8.27 4.53 2.80
CA LEU A 26 7.55 4.10 4.00
C LEU A 26 8.14 4.73 5.27
N ARG A 27 7.25 5.18 6.15
CA ARG A 27 7.59 5.72 7.48
C ARG A 27 7.85 4.56 8.44
N ALA A 28 9.09 4.09 8.47
CA ALA A 28 9.53 3.03 9.35
C ALA A 28 9.90 3.56 10.73
N HIS A 29 9.54 2.81 11.78
CA HIS A 29 9.94 3.11 13.16
C HIS A 29 10.51 1.86 13.85
N PRO A 30 11.53 1.98 14.73
CA PRO A 30 11.99 0.87 15.54
C PRO A 30 10.88 0.31 16.43
N GLY A 31 10.63 -0.99 16.37
CA GLY A 31 9.73 -1.71 17.26
C GLY A 31 10.40 -2.14 18.58
N PRO A 32 9.65 -2.76 19.52
CA PRO A 32 8.25 -3.19 19.38
C PRO A 32 7.23 -2.10 19.72
N GLN A 33 7.65 -1.00 20.35
CA GLN A 33 6.75 0.06 20.76
C GLN A 33 6.28 0.86 19.54
N ARG A 34 4.97 1.11 19.45
CA ARG A 34 4.40 1.94 18.38
C ARG A 34 4.68 3.41 18.67
N PRO A 35 5.02 4.22 17.66
CA PRO A 35 5.12 5.66 17.84
C PRO A 35 3.73 6.26 18.09
N LEU A 36 3.69 7.46 18.69
CA LEU A 36 2.45 8.23 18.86
C LEU A 36 1.92 8.81 17.53
N GLY A 37 2.81 8.99 16.54
CA GLY A 37 2.49 9.56 15.23
C GLY A 37 2.14 8.52 14.17
N LEU A 38 1.93 9.01 12.95
CA LEU A 38 1.68 8.16 11.79
C LEU A 38 2.95 7.40 11.38
N PHE A 39 2.81 6.11 11.13
CA PHE A 39 3.86 5.23 10.65
C PHE A 39 3.27 4.14 9.75
N ASP A 40 4.10 3.54 8.91
CA ASP A 40 3.66 2.51 7.95
C ASP A 40 4.12 1.10 8.37
N LEU A 41 5.22 0.99 9.12
CA LEU A 41 5.73 -0.29 9.60
C LEU A 41 6.67 -0.15 10.81
N LEU A 42 6.89 -1.27 11.49
CA LEU A 42 7.91 -1.40 12.53
C LEU A 42 9.09 -2.21 12.04
N THR A 43 10.30 -1.80 12.43
CA THR A 43 11.54 -2.53 12.18
C THR A 43 12.04 -3.23 13.42
N TYR A 44 12.71 -4.37 13.24
CA TYR A 44 13.37 -5.14 14.27
C TYR A 44 14.79 -5.41 13.80
N ARG A 45 15.79 -4.90 14.53
CA ARG A 45 17.20 -4.96 14.11
C ARG A 45 17.41 -4.40 12.68
N GLY A 46 16.75 -3.28 12.37
CA GLY A 46 16.83 -2.61 11.06
C GLY A 46 16.02 -3.25 9.93
N LYS A 47 15.30 -4.36 10.18
CA LYS A 47 14.57 -5.09 9.14
C LYS A 47 13.06 -5.11 9.37
N VAL A 48 12.31 -5.24 8.28
CA VAL A 48 10.86 -5.43 8.30
C VAL A 48 10.56 -6.93 8.27
N LYS A 49 9.69 -7.39 9.18
CA LYS A 49 9.27 -8.80 9.26
C LYS A 49 8.05 -9.07 8.36
N PRO A 50 7.94 -10.26 7.74
CA PRO A 50 6.79 -10.64 6.92
C PRO A 50 5.61 -11.09 7.79
N LYS A 51 5.02 -10.15 8.55
CA LYS A 51 3.98 -10.44 9.57
C LYS A 51 2.74 -11.13 8.98
N ALA A 52 2.43 -10.87 7.72
CA ALA A 52 1.26 -11.40 7.02
C ALA A 52 1.29 -12.93 6.84
N LEU A 53 2.46 -13.57 6.95
CA LEU A 53 2.60 -15.02 6.88
C LEU A 53 2.06 -15.75 8.11
N SER A 54 1.78 -15.03 9.20
CA SER A 54 1.20 -15.59 10.41
C SER A 54 -0.07 -14.82 10.80
N PRO A 55 -1.22 -15.12 10.18
CA PRO A 55 -2.47 -14.40 10.42
C PRO A 55 -2.87 -14.31 11.90
N THR A 56 -2.60 -15.36 12.68
CA THR A 56 -2.93 -15.44 14.11
C THR A 56 -2.16 -14.45 14.97
N THR A 57 -0.98 -13.99 14.52
CA THR A 57 -0.12 -13.05 15.25
C THR A 57 0.01 -11.71 14.53
N TYR A 58 -0.73 -11.52 13.43
CA TYR A 58 -0.65 -10.36 12.57
C TYR A 58 -1.02 -9.06 13.32
N LYS A 59 -0.17 -8.03 13.17
CA LYS A 59 -0.42 -6.68 13.72
C LYS A 59 -0.06 -5.60 12.68
N PRO A 60 -1.05 -4.85 12.17
CA PRO A 60 -0.84 -3.75 11.21
C PRO A 60 -0.45 -2.43 11.92
N PRO A 61 0.17 -1.45 11.25
CA PRO A 61 0.52 -1.45 9.84
C PRO A 61 1.87 -2.16 9.60
N ASN A 62 2.07 -2.64 8.37
CA ASN A 62 3.29 -3.35 7.98
C ASN A 62 3.64 -3.17 6.49
N GLY A 63 3.26 -2.06 5.86
CA GLY A 63 3.48 -1.86 4.43
C GLY A 63 2.76 -0.66 3.82
N ALA A 64 2.81 -0.59 2.48
CA ALA A 64 2.28 0.53 1.70
C ALA A 64 0.76 0.42 1.55
N SER A 65 0.01 1.42 2.04
CA SER A 65 -1.45 1.49 1.91
C SER A 65 -1.89 1.61 0.45
N ILE A 66 -2.80 0.74 0.03
CA ILE A 66 -3.42 0.73 -1.30
C ILE A 66 -4.93 0.49 -1.16
N ARG A 67 -5.75 1.09 -2.03
CA ARG A 67 -7.21 1.09 -1.90
C ARG A 67 -7.90 0.94 -3.26
N PRO A 68 -9.07 0.30 -3.36
CA PRO A 68 -9.89 0.33 -4.56
C PRO A 68 -10.53 1.72 -4.79
N ASN A 69 -11.24 1.89 -5.90
CA ASN A 69 -12.00 3.11 -6.22
C ASN A 69 -13.24 3.26 -5.32
N THR A 70 -13.03 3.65 -4.06
CA THR A 70 -14.05 3.83 -3.02
C THR A 70 -14.27 5.29 -2.65
N PRO A 71 -15.37 5.65 -1.97
CA PRO A 71 -15.55 6.99 -1.42
C PRO A 71 -14.40 7.44 -0.51
N LYS A 72 -13.73 6.51 0.19
CA LYS A 72 -12.54 6.81 0.99
C LYS A 72 -11.35 7.19 0.12
N MET A 73 -11.08 6.45 -0.96
CA MET A 73 -10.01 6.78 -1.90
C MET A 73 -10.23 8.17 -2.52
N HIS A 74 -11.46 8.46 -2.98
CA HIS A 74 -11.84 9.79 -3.49
C HIS A 74 -11.57 10.91 -2.49
N ARG A 75 -11.98 10.74 -1.23
CA ARG A 75 -11.70 11.72 -0.17
C ARG A 75 -10.19 11.91 0.03
N LEU A 76 -9.40 10.83 0.03
CA LEU A 76 -7.94 10.93 0.16
C LEU A 76 -7.35 11.73 -1.00
N VAL A 77 -7.73 11.43 -2.23
CA VAL A 77 -7.30 12.18 -3.43
C VAL A 77 -7.71 13.65 -3.33
N GLY A 78 -8.94 13.93 -2.90
CA GLY A 78 -9.45 15.28 -2.70
C GLY A 78 -8.59 16.12 -1.73
N THR A 79 -8.07 15.50 -0.67
CA THR A 79 -7.21 16.17 0.33
C THR A 79 -5.77 16.40 -0.12
N LEU A 80 -5.34 15.82 -1.24
CA LEU A 80 -3.97 15.98 -1.72
C LEU A 80 -3.67 17.44 -2.05
N ARG A 81 -2.49 17.87 -1.62
CA ARG A 81 -1.92 19.20 -1.86
C ARG A 81 -0.59 19.04 -2.57
N GLY A 82 -0.32 19.94 -3.51
CA GLY A 82 0.93 19.95 -4.29
C GLY A 82 0.84 19.13 -5.58
N ALA A 83 1.61 19.56 -6.58
CA ALA A 83 1.60 18.98 -7.92
C ALA A 83 2.44 17.70 -8.06
N SER A 84 3.26 17.36 -7.07
CA SER A 84 4.17 16.20 -7.12
C SER A 84 3.52 14.86 -6.76
N THR A 85 2.19 14.78 -6.67
CA THR A 85 1.53 13.52 -6.29
C THR A 85 1.50 12.56 -7.49
N CYS A 86 1.86 11.30 -7.24
CA CYS A 86 1.64 10.20 -8.16
C CYS A 86 0.59 9.26 -7.55
N ILE A 87 -0.52 9.06 -8.27
CA ILE A 87 -1.55 8.08 -7.93
C ILE A 87 -1.37 6.91 -8.89
N TYR A 88 -0.73 5.84 -8.43
CA TYR A 88 -0.60 4.64 -9.23
C TYR A 88 -1.94 3.91 -9.29
N SER A 89 -2.39 3.55 -10.50
CA SER A 89 -3.42 2.53 -10.72
C SER A 89 -2.75 1.21 -11.07
N ILE A 90 -3.18 0.12 -10.43
CA ILE A 90 -2.68 -1.23 -10.68
C ILE A 90 -3.86 -2.11 -11.11
N PRO A 91 -3.81 -2.74 -12.30
CA PRO A 91 -4.91 -3.53 -12.80
C PRO A 91 -5.08 -4.85 -12.02
N ALA A 92 -6.30 -5.40 -12.08
CA ALA A 92 -6.58 -6.73 -11.56
C ALA A 92 -5.84 -7.81 -12.37
N GLY A 93 -5.49 -8.92 -11.72
CA GLY A 93 -4.83 -10.06 -12.38
C GLY A 93 -3.31 -9.98 -12.45
N VAL A 94 -2.71 -8.86 -12.03
CA VAL A 94 -1.25 -8.69 -11.95
C VAL A 94 -0.66 -9.58 -10.85
N TYR A 95 0.42 -10.31 -11.17
CA TYR A 95 1.17 -11.10 -10.20
C TYR A 95 2.08 -10.20 -9.36
N LEU A 96 2.13 -10.45 -8.05
CA LEU A 96 3.11 -9.81 -7.18
C LEU A 96 4.47 -10.52 -7.32
N PRO A 97 5.58 -9.78 -7.27
CA PRO A 97 6.90 -10.39 -7.19
C PRO A 97 7.06 -11.19 -5.90
N ASP A 98 7.87 -12.26 -5.90
CA ASP A 98 8.02 -13.22 -4.79
C ASP A 98 8.33 -12.60 -3.42
N GLY A 99 8.94 -11.41 -3.40
CA GLY A 99 9.25 -10.68 -2.17
C GLY A 99 8.07 -9.90 -1.56
N LEU A 100 6.94 -9.77 -2.26
CA LEU A 100 5.79 -8.98 -1.85
C LEU A 100 4.55 -9.85 -1.61
N ILE A 101 3.67 -9.34 -0.76
CA ILE A 101 2.36 -9.91 -0.50
C ILE A 101 1.35 -8.77 -0.33
N LEU A 102 0.17 -8.91 -0.93
CA LEU A 102 -0.92 -7.97 -0.74
C LEU A 102 -1.80 -8.48 0.41
N VAL A 103 -2.03 -7.64 1.40
CA VAL A 103 -2.85 -7.98 2.57
C VAL A 103 -4.09 -7.12 2.59
N HIS A 104 -5.25 -7.74 2.66
CA HIS A 104 -6.53 -7.08 2.95
C HIS A 104 -6.73 -7.05 4.46
N GLU A 105 -6.76 -5.86 5.04
CA GLU A 105 -6.75 -5.69 6.50
C GLU A 105 -8.11 -5.33 7.10
N PHE A 106 -8.86 -4.41 6.49
CA PHE A 106 -10.22 -4.05 6.94
C PHE A 106 -10.88 -3.17 5.90
N LYS A 107 -12.20 -3.29 5.73
CA LYS A 107 -12.97 -2.46 4.78
C LYS A 107 -12.33 -2.45 3.39
N ASP A 108 -11.98 -1.28 2.87
CA ASP A 108 -11.30 -1.05 1.61
C ASP A 108 -9.77 -0.96 1.73
N HIS A 109 -9.21 -1.16 2.92
CA HIS A 109 -7.79 -1.02 3.17
C HIS A 109 -7.02 -2.29 2.84
N TYR A 110 -6.18 -2.18 1.81
CA TYR A 110 -5.16 -3.15 1.48
C TYR A 110 -3.78 -2.58 1.77
N SER A 111 -2.78 -3.44 1.85
CA SER A 111 -1.39 -2.99 1.89
C SER A 111 -0.44 -3.96 1.20
N LEU A 112 0.53 -3.41 0.46
CA LEU A 112 1.68 -4.15 -0.07
C LEU A 112 2.72 -4.30 1.03
N GLN A 113 3.06 -5.53 1.37
CA GLN A 113 3.90 -5.89 2.51
C GLN A 113 5.05 -6.82 2.10
N PRO A 114 6.10 -6.94 2.93
CA PRO A 114 7.14 -7.94 2.69
C PRO A 114 6.58 -9.35 2.88
N ARG A 115 6.90 -10.24 1.95
CA ARG A 115 6.72 -11.70 2.08
C ARG A 115 7.94 -12.39 2.70
N VAL A 116 9.11 -11.75 2.63
CA VAL A 116 10.36 -12.20 3.26
C VAL A 116 10.95 -11.09 4.12
N GLU A 117 11.78 -11.44 5.10
CA GLU A 117 12.46 -10.42 5.89
C GLU A 117 13.43 -9.62 5.01
N MET A 118 13.35 -8.29 5.07
CA MET A 118 14.17 -7.39 4.24
C MET A 118 14.40 -6.03 4.91
N THR A 119 15.30 -5.22 4.38
CA THR A 119 15.47 -3.84 4.85
C THR A 119 14.29 -2.96 4.43
N VAL A 120 14.17 -1.77 5.02
CA VAL A 120 13.14 -0.79 4.61
C VAL A 120 13.40 -0.30 3.18
N ASP A 121 14.66 -0.11 2.82
CA ASP A 121 15.06 0.35 1.49
C ASP A 121 14.75 -0.71 0.42
N ASP A 122 15.03 -1.99 0.70
CA ASP A 122 14.65 -3.09 -0.18
C ASP A 122 13.14 -3.13 -0.40
N LEU A 123 12.35 -2.95 0.66
CA LEU A 123 10.90 -2.93 0.57
C LEU A 123 10.40 -1.74 -0.26
N ASN A 124 10.94 -0.54 -0.01
CA ASN A 124 10.61 0.67 -0.76
C ASN A 124 10.93 0.50 -2.25
N ASN A 125 12.12 -0.02 -2.57
CA ASN A 125 12.56 -0.26 -3.95
C ASN A 125 11.66 -1.29 -4.63
N ARG A 126 11.42 -2.45 -4.01
CA ARG A 126 10.57 -3.50 -4.58
C ARG A 126 9.14 -3.04 -4.86
N ILE A 127 8.55 -2.25 -3.96
CA ILE A 127 7.21 -1.70 -4.19
C ILE A 127 7.27 -0.63 -5.28
N THR A 128 8.29 0.22 -5.30
CA THR A 128 8.48 1.23 -6.35
C THR A 128 8.59 0.58 -7.72
N ASP A 129 9.48 -0.41 -7.88
CA ASP A 129 9.72 -1.12 -9.13
C ASP A 129 8.42 -1.80 -9.61
N PHE A 130 7.71 -2.48 -8.70
CA PHE A 130 6.42 -3.11 -9.02
C PHE A 130 5.38 -2.09 -9.49
N LEU A 131 5.26 -0.94 -8.82
CA LEU A 131 4.31 0.11 -9.22
C LEU A 131 4.68 0.74 -10.56
N GLN A 132 5.96 0.89 -10.85
CA GLN A 132 6.44 1.46 -12.11
C GLN A 132 6.34 0.49 -13.28
N SER A 133 6.47 -0.82 -13.04
CA SER A 133 6.39 -1.84 -14.09
C SER A 133 4.95 -2.24 -14.41
N GLU A 134 4.11 -2.39 -13.40
CA GLU A 134 2.74 -2.92 -13.56
C GLU A 134 1.65 -1.86 -13.44
N GLY A 135 2.01 -0.63 -13.04
CA GLY A 135 1.05 0.43 -12.75
C GLY A 135 1.22 1.64 -13.65
N GLU A 136 0.14 2.43 -13.72
CA GLU A 136 0.12 3.72 -14.40
C GLU A 136 0.09 4.84 -13.36
N CYS A 137 1.03 5.79 -13.47
CA CYS A 137 1.09 6.93 -12.57
C CYS A 137 0.23 8.09 -13.10
N TRP A 138 -0.73 8.52 -12.30
CA TRP A 138 -1.62 9.63 -12.62
C TRP A 138 -1.38 10.82 -11.71
N THR A 139 -1.51 12.03 -12.25
CA THR A 139 -1.72 13.23 -11.43
C THR A 139 -3.10 13.21 -10.78
N LYS A 140 -3.34 14.13 -9.83
CA LYS A 140 -4.66 14.27 -9.18
C LYS A 140 -5.74 14.59 -10.20
N GLU A 141 -5.46 15.52 -11.11
CA GLU A 141 -6.40 16.02 -12.10
C GLU A 141 -6.76 14.93 -13.10
N GLU A 142 -5.77 14.20 -13.63
CA GLU A 142 -6.02 13.09 -14.55
C GLU A 142 -6.78 11.95 -13.86
N TRP A 143 -6.41 11.61 -12.62
CA TRP A 143 -7.12 10.57 -11.88
C TRP A 143 -8.59 10.93 -11.64
N LEU A 144 -8.89 12.18 -11.29
CA LEU A 144 -10.28 12.64 -11.09
C LEU A 144 -11.07 12.70 -12.41
N LEU A 145 -10.40 12.97 -13.53
CA LEU A 145 -11.02 12.91 -14.86
C LEU A 145 -11.36 11.47 -15.24
N GLN A 146 -10.42 10.54 -15.04
CA GLN A 146 -10.56 9.12 -15.38
C GLN A 146 -11.53 8.40 -14.44
N TYR A 147 -11.54 8.76 -13.15
CA TYR A 147 -12.37 8.16 -12.11
C TYR A 147 -13.25 9.23 -11.47
N PRO A 148 -14.31 9.72 -12.15
CA PRO A 148 -15.13 10.84 -11.68
C PRO A 148 -16.02 10.51 -10.47
N LYS A 149 -16.26 9.23 -10.20
CA LYS A 149 -17.05 8.76 -9.06
C LYS A 149 -16.56 7.41 -8.53
N PRO A 150 -16.81 7.08 -7.25
CA PRO A 150 -16.54 5.76 -6.70
C PRO A 150 -17.32 4.67 -7.44
N THR A 151 -16.68 3.52 -7.67
CA THR A 151 -17.31 2.34 -8.27
C THR A 151 -17.43 1.16 -7.30
N GLN A 152 -16.82 1.27 -6.11
CA GLN A 152 -16.84 0.24 -5.08
C GLN A 152 -17.23 0.83 -3.71
N THR A 153 -17.75 -0.01 -2.81
CA THR A 153 -18.06 0.34 -1.43
C THR A 153 -16.86 0.10 -0.49
N GLU A 154 -16.91 0.67 0.71
CA GLU A 154 -15.94 0.40 1.78
C GLU A 154 -16.15 -0.96 2.45
#